data_AF-A0A087T977-F1
#
_entry.id   AF-A0A087T977-F1
#
_cell.length_a   1.000
_cell.length_b   1.000
_cell.length_c   1.000
_cell.angle_alpha   90.00
_cell.angle_beta   90.00
_cell.angle_gamma   90.00
#
_symmetry.space_group_name_H-M   'P 1'
#
loop_
_entity.id
_entity.type
_entity.pdbx_description
1 polymer ?
#
loop_
_entity_poly.entity_id
_entity_poly.type
_entity_poly.pdbx_seq_one_letter_code
_entity_poly.pdbx_strand_id
1 'polypeptide(L)'
;YAGELLDIVASHFNLKEKEYFGIAFIDDTGQYSWLQLDKRVLEHEFPKKSLLQGSTLTFYFRIKYFVESITQLYDSASIEAFYLQTKSLIAKV
;
A
#
# COMPACT_ATOMS: atom_id res chain seq x y z
N TYR A 1 -5.61 -14.27 0.06
CA TYR A 1 -4.43 -13.78 0.80
C TYR A 1 -4.20 -12.30 0.51
N ALA A 2 -3.49 -11.55 1.36
CA ALA A 2 -3.25 -10.13 1.11
C ALA A 2 -2.39 -9.87 -0.14
N GLY A 3 -1.58 -10.84 -0.56
CA GLY A 3 -0.93 -10.82 -1.88
C GLY A 3 -1.91 -10.71 -3.05
N GLU A 4 -3.02 -11.44 -3.03
CA GLU A 4 -4.04 -11.36 -4.07
C GLU A 4 -4.72 -9.98 -4.10
N LEU A 5 -4.91 -9.35 -2.93
CA LEU A 5 -5.42 -7.98 -2.85
C LEU A 5 -4.45 -6.99 -3.48
N LEU A 6 -3.14 -7.13 -3.21
CA LEU A 6 -2.10 -6.32 -3.86
C LEU A 6 -2.11 -6.53 -5.37
N ASP A 7 -2.29 -7.76 -5.85
CA ASP A 7 -2.32 -8.09 -7.27
C ASP A 7 -3.52 -7.46 -7.99
N ILE A 8 -4.69 -7.47 -7.36
CA ILE A 8 -5.90 -6.81 -7.87
C ILE A 8 -5.68 -5.30 -7.99
N VAL A 9 -5.15 -4.67 -6.94
CA VAL A 9 -4.88 -3.22 -6.93
C VAL A 9 -3.81 -2.86 -7.96
N ALA A 10 -2.70 -3.59 -8.01
CA ALA A 10 -1.63 -3.35 -8.98
C ALA A 10 -2.13 -3.50 -10.43
N SER A 11 -2.95 -4.51 -10.70
CA SER A 11 -3.56 -4.72 -12.02
C SER A 11 -4.50 -3.57 -12.41
N HIS A 12 -5.27 -3.04 -11.46
CA HIS A 12 -6.14 -1.89 -11.69
C HIS A 12 -5.36 -0.64 -12.14
N PHE A 13 -4.16 -0.43 -11.57
CA PHE A 13 -3.26 0.66 -11.96
C PHE A 13 -2.29 0.29 -13.09
N ASN A 14 -2.39 -0.92 -13.66
CA ASN A 14 -1.47 -1.45 -14.67
C ASN A 14 0.01 -1.38 -14.24
N LEU A 15 0.28 -1.60 -12.95
CA LEU A 15 1.62 -1.58 -12.38
C LEU A 15 2.37 -2.89 -12.67
N LYS A 16 3.60 -2.77 -13.19
CA LYS A 16 4.47 -3.93 -13.47
C LYS A 16 5.49 -4.21 -12.38
N GLU A 17 5.78 -3.24 -11.53
CA GLU A 17 6.81 -3.30 -10.48
C GLU A 17 6.17 -3.24 -9.08
N LYS A 18 5.19 -4.11 -8.84
CA LYS A 18 4.36 -4.11 -7.61
C LYS A 18 5.16 -4.41 -6.33
N GLU A 19 6.33 -5.02 -6.44
CA GLU A 19 7.20 -5.42 -5.32
C GLU A 19 7.67 -4.24 -4.47
N TYR A 20 7.70 -3.02 -5.03
CA TYR A 20 8.04 -1.81 -4.29
C TYR A 20 6.87 -1.26 -3.48
N PHE A 21 5.66 -1.75 -3.73
CA PHE A 21 4.44 -1.28 -3.10
C PHE A 21 3.93 -2.29 -2.07
N GLY A 22 3.05 -1.81 -1.21
CA GLY A 22 2.33 -2.63 -0.25
C GLY A 22 0.96 -2.04 0.03
N ILE A 23 0.17 -2.82 0.77
CA ILE A 23 -1.10 -2.38 1.32
C ILE A 23 -0.93 -2.19 2.82
N ALA A 24 -1.25 -0.99 3.30
CA ALA A 24 -1.24 -0.65 4.70
C ALA A 24 -2.65 -0.35 5.20
N PHE A 25 -2.85 -0.48 6.50
CA PHE A 25 -3.97 0.09 7.25
C PHE A 25 -3.42 1.05 8.32
N ILE A 26 -4.27 1.91 8.86
CA ILE A 26 -3.89 2.74 10.00
C ILE A 26 -4.22 1.96 11.27
N ASP A 27 -3.25 1.71 12.13
CA ASP A 27 -3.45 0.99 13.40
C ASP A 27 -3.98 1.91 14.52
N ASP A 28 -4.21 1.34 15.70
CA ASP A 28 -4.72 2.07 16.86
C ASP A 28 -3.76 3.20 17.34
N THR A 29 -2.49 3.20 16.89
CA THR A 29 -1.52 4.27 17.17
C THR A 29 -1.54 5.39 16.13
N GLY A 30 -2.36 5.26 15.08
CA GLY A 30 -2.41 6.21 13.98
C GLY A 30 -1.27 6.03 12.96
N GLN A 31 -0.50 4.94 13.06
CA GLN A 31 0.60 4.65 12.15
C GLN A 31 0.18 3.68 11.05
N TYR A 32 0.93 3.69 9.95
CA TYR A 32 0.73 2.72 8.87
C TYR A 32 1.31 1.36 9.26
N SER A 33 0.44 0.38 9.39
CA SER A 33 0.77 -1.03 9.57
C SER A 33 0.56 -1.79 8.26
N TRP A 34 1.54 -2.61 7.85
CA TRP A 34 1.53 -3.31 6.57
C TRP A 34 0.81 -4.66 6.65
N LEU A 35 0.00 -4.98 5.65
CA LEU A 35 -0.48 -6.35 5.45
C LEU A 35 0.67 -7.28 5.11
N GLN A 36 0.65 -8.48 5.67
CA GLN A 36 1.52 -9.59 5.35
C GLN A 36 0.92 -10.40 4.20
N LEU A 37 1.65 -10.46 3.09
CA LEU A 37 1.13 -10.96 1.81
C LEU A 37 0.74 -12.45 1.86
N ASP A 38 1.38 -13.20 2.75
CA ASP A 38 1.20 -14.63 3.03
C ASP A 38 0.05 -14.94 4.01
N LYS A 39 -0.62 -13.91 4.57
CA LYS A 39 -1.78 -14.06 5.47
C LYS A 39 -3.09 -13.67 4.78
N ARG A 40 -4.23 -14.19 5.26
CA ARG A 40 -5.53 -13.68 4.80
C ARG A 40 -5.74 -12.26 5.34
N VAL A 41 -6.42 -11.41 4.57
CA VAL A 41 -6.65 -10.01 4.98
C VAL A 41 -7.31 -9.93 6.35
N LEU A 42 -8.37 -10.72 6.57
CA LEU A 42 -9.13 -10.75 7.82
C LEU A 42 -8.43 -11.47 9.00
N GLU A 43 -7.25 -12.06 8.78
CA GLU A 43 -6.43 -12.65 9.85
C GLU A 43 -5.44 -11.63 10.46
N HIS A 44 -5.44 -10.39 9.97
CA HIS A 44 -4.66 -9.30 10.56
C HIS A 44 -5.41 -8.67 11.73
N GLU A 45 -4.66 -8.19 12.72
CA GLU A 45 -5.20 -7.44 13.83
C GLU A 45 -5.48 -5.99 13.41
N PHE A 46 -6.75 -5.70 13.09
CA PHE A 46 -7.21 -4.36 12.77
C PHE A 46 -7.64 -3.58 14.02
N PRO A 47 -7.63 -2.23 13.97
CA PRO A 47 -8.20 -1.39 15.01
C PRO A 47 -9.60 -1.83 15.41
N LYS A 48 -9.89 -1.82 16.71
CA LYS A 48 -11.20 -2.26 17.24
C LYS A 48 -12.37 -1.50 16.61
N LYS A 49 -12.17 -0.21 16.31
CA LYS A 49 -13.17 0.64 15.64
C LYS A 49 -13.52 0.14 14.23
N SER A 50 -12.55 -0.40 13.52
CA SER A 50 -12.72 -0.92 12.15
C SER A 50 -13.44 -2.27 12.11
N LEU A 51 -13.52 -2.97 13.25
CA LEU A 51 -14.20 -4.26 13.41
C LEU A 51 -15.65 -4.12 13.91
N LEU A 52 -16.14 -2.90 14.17
CA LEU A 52 -17.54 -2.69 14.54
C LEU A 52 -18.45 -3.03 13.36
N GLN A 53 -19.59 -3.69 13.64
CA GLN A 53 -20.54 -4.10 12.62
C GLN A 53 -20.97 -2.92 11.74
N GLY A 54 -20.88 -3.08 10.41
CA GLY A 54 -21.19 -2.02 9.44
C GLY A 54 -20.03 -1.07 9.13
N SER A 55 -18.86 -1.24 9.77
CA SER A 55 -17.67 -0.43 9.48
C SER A 55 -16.96 -0.89 8.22
N THR A 56 -16.38 0.07 7.48
CA THR A 56 -15.57 -0.21 6.29
C THR A 56 -14.10 -0.29 6.67
N LEU A 57 -13.41 -1.34 6.21
CA LEU A 57 -11.96 -1.41 6.30
C LEU A 57 -11.35 -0.47 5.24
N THR A 58 -10.58 0.51 5.68
CA THR A 58 -9.83 1.41 4.79
C THR A 58 -8.40 0.92 4.65
N PHE A 59 -7.97 0.74 3.40
CA PHE A 59 -6.62 0.34 3.04
C PHE A 59 -5.94 1.41 2.22
N TYR A 60 -4.61 1.45 2.31
CA TYR A 60 -3.77 2.42 1.65
C TYR A 60 -2.73 1.69 0.83
N PHE A 61 -2.81 1.84 -0.49
CA PHE A 61 -1.79 1.38 -1.42
C PHE A 61 -0.63 2.39 -1.44
N ARG A 62 0.58 1.96 -1.03
CA ARG A 62 1.72 2.86 -0.85
C ARG A 62 3.05 2.19 -1.20
N ILE A 63 4.08 3.00 -1.48
CA ILE A 63 5.49 2.60 -1.52
C ILE A 63 5.86 2.04 -0.16
N LYS A 64 6.32 0.79 -0.16
CA LYS A 64 6.83 0.09 1.02
C LYS A 64 8.36 0.07 1.02
N TYR A 65 8.95 -0.06 -0.15
CA TYR A 65 10.40 -0.09 -0.33
C TYR A 65 10.80 0.98 -1.33
N PHE A 66 11.66 1.90 -0.89
CA PHE A 66 12.18 2.94 -1.77
C PHE A 66 13.32 2.40 -2.64
N VAL A 67 13.40 2.88 -3.87
CA VAL A 67 14.55 2.70 -4.76
C VAL A 67 15.61 3.76 -4.50
N GLU A 68 16.87 3.44 -4.77
CA GLU A 68 17.98 4.40 -4.62
C GLU A 68 17.93 5.50 -5.68
N SER A 69 17.42 5.16 -6.87
CA SER A 69 17.26 6.08 -7.98
C SER A 69 15.99 5.76 -8.75
N ILE A 70 15.24 6.80 -9.15
CA ILE A 70 14.02 6.64 -9.97
C ILE A 70 14.29 5.93 -11.30
N THR A 71 15.54 5.98 -11.78
CA THR A 71 15.98 5.28 -13.01
C THR A 71 16.00 3.75 -12.88
N GLN A 72 15.86 3.20 -11.67
CA GLN A 72 15.72 1.76 -11.43
C GLN A 72 14.33 1.24 -11.80
N LEU A 73 13.33 2.12 -11.86
CA LEU A 73 11.99 1.78 -12.34
C LEU A 73 11.95 1.87 -13.87
N TYR A 74 11.36 0.87 -14.51
CA TYR A 74 11.30 0.78 -15.97
C TYR A 74 9.89 0.97 -16.53
N ASP A 75 8.86 0.85 -15.68
CA ASP A 75 7.47 0.98 -16.09
C ASP A 75 6.92 2.38 -15.76
N SER A 76 6.29 3.02 -16.74
CA SER A 76 5.84 4.41 -16.63
C SER A 76 4.80 4.60 -15.53
N ALA A 77 3.87 3.65 -15.35
CA ALA A 77 2.87 3.72 -14.29
C ALA A 77 3.53 3.60 -12.91
N SER A 78 4.55 2.75 -12.80
CA SER A 78 5.33 2.57 -11.58
C SER A 78 6.13 3.83 -11.23
N ILE A 79 6.79 4.45 -12.21
CA ILE A 79 7.48 5.74 -12.06
C ILE A 79 6.52 6.84 -11.59
N GLU A 80 5.35 6.95 -12.23
CA GLU A 80 4.36 7.98 -11.90
C GLU A 80 3.83 7.80 -10.47
N ALA A 81 3.41 6.59 -10.10
CA ALA A 81 2.93 6.28 -8.76
C ALA A 81 4.01 6.57 -7.70
N PHE A 82 5.25 6.20 -7.99
CA PHE A 82 6.38 6.42 -7.09
C PHE A 82 6.66 7.93 -6.91
N TYR A 83 6.69 8.68 -8.02
CA TYR A 83 6.90 10.12 -8.01
C TYR A 83 5.79 10.86 -7.26
N LEU A 84 4.52 10.59 -7.56
CA LEU A 84 3.38 11.28 -6.95
C LEU A 84 3.34 11.09 -5.43
N GLN A 85 3.58 9.86 -4.96
CA GLN A 85 3.62 9.62 -3.53
C GLN A 85 4.85 10.25 -2.87
N THR A 86 6.04 10.16 -3.48
CA THR A 86 7.26 10.79 -2.96
C THR A 86 7.10 12.31 -2.87
N LYS A 87 6.54 12.93 -3.91
CA LYS A 87 6.19 14.37 -3.91
C LYS A 87 5.25 14.71 -2.76
N SER A 88 4.21 13.91 -2.52
CA SER A 88 3.26 14.14 -1.43
C SER A 88 3.90 14.01 -0.03
N LEU A 89 4.91 13.15 0.12
CA LEU A 89 5.64 13.00 1.38
C LEU A 89 6.55 14.20 1.67
N ILE A 90 7.16 14.79 0.65
CA ILE A 90 8.09 15.92 0.77
C ILE A 90 7.33 17.26 0.82
N ALA A 91 6.25 17.40 0.06
CA ALA A 91 5.48 18.65 -0.04
C ALA A 91 4.62 18.97 1.19
N LYS A 92 4.70 18.17 2.27
CA LYS A 92 4.14 18.51 3.58
C LYS A 92 5.03 19.52 4.33
N VAL A 93 5.28 20.67 3.69
CA VAL A 93 5.84 21.88 4.33
C VAL A 93 4.76 22.94 4.35
#